data_AF-A0A816CHG0-F1
#
_entry.id   AF-A0A816CHG0-F1
#
_cell.length_a   1.000
_cell.length_b   1.000
_cell.length_c   1.000
_cell.angle_alpha   90.00
_cell.angle_beta   90.00
_cell.angle_gamma   90.00
#
_symmetry.space_group_name_H-M   'P 1'
#
loop_
_entity.id
_entity.type
_entity.pdbx_description
1 polymer ?
#
loop_
_entity_poly.entity_id
_entity_poly.type
_entity_poly.pdbx_seq_one_letter_code
_entity_poly.pdbx_strand_id
1 'polypeptide(L)'
;ICCLEIMVRFAQKFALFIAITGSLFGYLYHIPHSEGIDELGKVRFMSAPMKIIDLVGTVSEAFGITTKVNILKSCTKILKRATRRNMNAQTEDTEINNVPVRIYRSKQIDDKEKSLHPAIIYYHGGGFYMGSLETHNDITKTLAKLTGFIVISVDYRLAPEHPFPTGLDDCYQVTKYLFDHGKKFQIDHERIVLAGDSA
;
A
#
# COMPACT_ATOMS: atom_id res chain seq x y z
N ILE A 1 36.76 -22.77 -8.49
CA ILE A 1 37.38 -21.44 -8.70
C ILE A 1 36.34 -20.41 -9.16
N CYS A 2 35.64 -20.63 -10.27
CA CYS A 2 34.59 -19.72 -10.78
C CYS A 2 33.47 -19.36 -9.75
N CYS A 3 32.94 -20.36 -9.02
CA CYS A 3 31.88 -20.11 -8.03
C CYS A 3 32.35 -19.29 -6.80
N LEU A 4 33.62 -19.47 -6.41
CA LEU A 4 34.23 -18.75 -5.29
C LEU A 4 34.49 -17.28 -5.66
N GLU A 5 34.96 -17.02 -6.88
CA GLU A 5 35.12 -15.64 -7.38
C GLU A 5 33.78 -14.91 -7.52
N ILE A 6 32.73 -15.59 -7.96
CA ILE A 6 31.37 -15.02 -8.04
C ILE A 6 30.85 -14.68 -6.64
N MET A 7 31.02 -15.57 -5.66
CA MET A 7 30.62 -15.32 -4.27
C MET A 7 31.41 -14.18 -3.63
N VAL A 8 32.73 -14.10 -3.87
CA VAL A 8 33.58 -13.02 -3.35
C VAL A 8 33.18 -11.68 -3.96
N ARG A 9 32.93 -11.62 -5.27
CA ARG A 9 32.46 -10.39 -5.95
C ARG A 9 31.08 -9.98 -5.48
N PHE A 10 30.19 -10.92 -5.19
CA PHE A 10 28.87 -10.65 -4.61
C PHE A 10 28.99 -10.10 -3.18
N ALA A 11 29.79 -10.74 -2.33
CA ALA A 11 30.02 -10.32 -0.95
C ALA A 11 30.66 -8.93 -0.88
N GLN A 12 31.62 -8.62 -1.76
CA GLN A 12 32.24 -7.29 -1.86
C GLN A 12 31.22 -6.22 -2.28
N LYS A 13 30.39 -6.50 -3.29
CA LYS A 13 29.32 -5.58 -3.72
C LYS A 13 28.28 -5.35 -2.62
N PHE A 14 27.93 -6.41 -1.87
CA PHE A 14 26.99 -6.34 -0.77
C PHE A 14 27.53 -5.56 0.43
N ALA A 15 28.80 -5.79 0.81
CA ALA A 15 29.47 -5.03 1.85
C ALA A 15 29.60 -3.54 1.50
N LEU A 16 29.93 -3.23 0.24
CA LEU A 16 29.98 -1.85 -0.25
C LEU A 16 28.59 -1.19 -0.24
N PHE A 17 27.54 -1.92 -0.61
CA PHE A 17 26.17 -1.43 -0.52
C PHE A 17 25.77 -1.10 0.93
N ILE A 18 26.10 -1.97 1.90
CA ILE A 18 25.85 -1.71 3.33
C ILE A 18 26.64 -0.50 3.82
N ALA A 19 27.91 -0.37 3.43
CA ALA A 19 28.76 0.75 3.83
C ALA A 19 28.25 2.09 3.27
N ILE A 20 27.84 2.11 1.99
CA ILE A 20 27.27 3.30 1.34
C ILE A 20 25.93 3.68 1.98
N THR A 21 25.04 2.70 2.18
CA THR A 21 23.72 2.95 2.78
C THR A 21 23.83 3.38 4.25
N GLY A 22 24.75 2.82 5.02
CA GLY A 22 25.02 3.23 6.41
C GLY A 22 25.64 4.63 6.52
N SER A 23 26.62 4.94 5.67
CA SER A 23 27.26 6.27 5.63
C SER A 23 26.25 7.33 5.17
N LEU A 24 25.40 6.99 4.22
CA LEU A 24 24.33 7.84 3.75
C LEU A 24 23.23 8.02 4.82
N PHE A 25 22.85 6.98 5.56
CA PHE A 25 21.93 7.11 6.68
C PHE A 25 22.46 8.11 7.70
N GLY A 26 23.76 8.01 8.04
CA GLY A 26 24.43 8.99 8.91
C GLY A 26 24.39 10.41 8.34
N TYR A 27 24.72 10.58 7.06
CA TYR A 27 24.68 11.88 6.40
C TYR A 27 23.28 12.50 6.38
N LEU A 28 22.26 11.72 6.01
CA LEU A 28 20.87 12.15 5.93
C LEU A 28 20.27 12.47 7.32
N TYR A 29 20.74 11.79 8.37
CA TYR A 29 20.38 12.08 9.75
C TYR A 29 20.92 13.45 10.22
N HIS A 30 22.03 13.92 9.65
CA HIS A 30 22.67 15.19 10.03
C HIS A 30 22.27 16.40 9.18
N ILE A 31 21.41 16.23 8.16
CA ILE A 31 20.92 17.36 7.35
C ILE A 31 20.21 18.39 8.25
N PRO A 32 20.58 19.68 8.19
CA PRO A 32 19.91 20.73 8.94
C PRO A 32 18.45 20.87 8.47
N HIS A 33 17.52 20.99 9.42
CA HIS A 33 16.11 21.26 9.16
C HIS A 33 15.79 22.70 9.58
N SER A 34 14.69 23.26 9.07
CA SER A 34 14.22 24.60 9.46
C SER A 34 14.00 24.70 10.97
N GLU A 35 14.39 25.83 11.56
CA GLU A 35 14.23 26.09 12.99
C GLU A 35 12.75 26.04 13.42
N GLY A 36 12.47 25.51 14.61
CA GLY A 36 11.11 25.44 15.19
C GLY A 36 10.47 24.04 15.25
N ILE A 37 11.23 22.95 15.09
CA ILE A 37 10.72 21.58 15.22
C ILE A 37 11.10 21.02 16.60
N ASP A 38 10.11 20.96 17.51
CA ASP A 38 10.29 20.51 18.90
C ASP A 38 10.80 19.05 19.03
N GLU A 39 10.50 18.19 18.06
CA GLU A 39 10.89 16.77 18.07
C GLU A 39 11.79 16.38 16.88
N LEU A 40 12.86 17.15 16.67
CA LEU A 40 13.79 16.98 15.55
C LEU A 40 14.33 15.54 15.40
N GLY A 41 14.57 14.83 16.50
CA GLY A 41 15.02 13.44 16.49
C GLY A 41 13.99 12.46 15.87
N LYS A 42 12.70 12.65 16.16
CA LYS A 42 11.63 11.81 15.58
C LYS A 42 11.44 12.10 14.11
N VAL A 43 11.50 13.37 13.71
CA VAL A 43 11.42 13.77 12.30
C VAL A 43 12.58 13.17 11.49
N ARG A 44 13.80 13.18 12.04
CA ARG A 44 14.97 12.55 11.41
C ARG A 44 14.80 11.04 11.28
N PHE A 45 14.34 10.36 12.33
CA PHE A 45 14.08 8.92 12.30
C PHE A 45 13.00 8.55 11.26
N MET A 46 11.93 9.33 11.17
CA MET A 46 10.84 9.09 10.20
C MET A 46 11.23 9.42 8.76
N SER A 47 12.07 10.44 8.52
CA SER A 47 12.42 10.90 7.17
C SER A 47 13.64 10.20 6.57
N ALA A 48 14.57 9.69 7.38
CA ALA A 48 15.79 9.04 6.89
C ALA A 48 15.50 7.84 5.95
N PRO A 49 14.55 6.93 6.24
CA PRO A 49 14.21 5.85 5.33
C PRO A 49 13.70 6.35 3.97
N MET A 50 12.83 7.37 3.95
CA MET A 50 12.31 7.93 2.70
C MET A 50 13.42 8.53 1.84
N LYS A 51 14.35 9.27 2.45
CA LYS A 51 15.51 9.86 1.75
C LYS A 51 16.48 8.80 1.21
N ILE A 52 16.63 7.67 1.91
CA ILE A 52 17.45 6.55 1.40
C ILE A 52 16.79 5.92 0.18
N ILE A 53 15.50 5.64 0.25
CA ILE A 53 14.76 5.06 -0.89
C ILE A 53 14.85 6.01 -2.10
N ASP A 54 14.71 7.32 -1.85
CA ASP A 54 14.83 8.35 -2.87
C ASP A 54 16.20 8.35 -3.57
N LEU A 55 17.29 8.29 -2.79
CA LEU A 55 18.64 8.24 -3.36
C LEU A 55 18.88 6.94 -4.11
N VAL A 56 18.53 5.80 -3.52
CA VAL A 56 18.73 4.49 -4.15
C VAL A 56 17.96 4.43 -5.48
N GLY A 57 16.74 4.96 -5.51
CA GLY A 57 15.96 5.11 -6.74
C GLY A 57 16.63 6.00 -7.78
N THR A 58 17.08 7.19 -7.38
CA THR A 58 17.75 8.17 -8.26
C THR A 58 19.06 7.61 -8.85
N VAL A 59 19.88 6.96 -8.02
CA VAL A 59 21.11 6.30 -8.47
C VAL A 59 20.78 5.17 -9.44
N SER A 60 19.81 4.31 -9.11
CA SER A 60 19.45 3.18 -9.97
C SER A 60 18.89 3.62 -11.33
N GLU A 61 18.16 4.74 -11.37
CA GLU A 61 17.72 5.38 -12.61
C GLU A 61 18.89 5.93 -13.42
N ALA A 62 19.82 6.65 -12.78
CA ALA A 62 20.98 7.22 -13.45
C ALA A 62 21.88 6.16 -14.11
N PHE A 63 21.94 4.96 -13.54
CA PHE A 63 22.66 3.81 -14.12
C PHE A 63 21.80 2.97 -15.08
N GLY A 64 20.55 3.35 -15.35
CA GLY A 64 19.64 2.63 -16.25
C GLY A 64 19.23 1.24 -15.75
N ILE A 65 19.35 0.97 -14.44
CA ILE A 65 19.07 -0.35 -13.86
C ILE A 65 17.56 -0.55 -13.72
N THR A 66 16.87 0.42 -13.13
CA THR A 66 15.42 0.39 -12.90
C THR A 66 14.92 1.79 -12.58
N THR A 67 13.60 2.00 -12.61
CA THR A 67 12.99 3.27 -12.23
C THR A 67 12.87 3.43 -10.72
N LYS A 68 12.89 4.66 -10.24
CA LYS A 68 12.67 5.07 -8.85
C LYS A 68 11.32 4.58 -8.34
N VAL A 69 10.30 4.58 -9.21
CA VAL A 69 8.98 4.00 -8.94
C VAL A 69 9.08 2.50 -8.64
N ASN A 70 9.87 1.74 -9.41
CA ASN A 70 10.03 0.30 -9.18
C ASN A 70 10.81 -0.01 -7.89
N ILE A 71 11.77 0.85 -7.51
CA ILE A 71 12.46 0.75 -6.22
C ILE A 71 11.48 0.97 -5.07
N LEU A 72 10.65 2.02 -5.18
CA LEU A 72 9.64 2.31 -4.17
C LEU A 72 8.62 1.16 -4.04
N LYS A 73 8.14 0.60 -5.16
CA LYS A 73 7.29 -0.61 -5.21
C LYS A 73 7.96 -1.84 -4.58
N SER A 74 9.28 -1.98 -4.72
CA SER A 74 10.03 -3.09 -4.13
C SER A 74 10.17 -2.94 -2.61
N CYS A 75 10.43 -1.72 -2.12
CA CYS A 75 10.53 -1.42 -0.69
C CYS A 75 9.23 -1.70 0.05
N THR A 76 8.08 -1.28 -0.49
CA THR A 76 6.76 -1.57 0.13
C THR A 76 6.48 -3.07 0.19
N LYS A 77 6.88 -3.84 -0.82
CA LYS A 77 6.76 -5.31 -0.83
C LYS A 77 7.60 -5.99 0.26
N ILE A 78 8.82 -5.48 0.53
CA ILE A 78 9.71 -5.99 1.58
C ILE A 78 9.14 -5.66 2.96
N LEU A 79 8.73 -4.41 3.18
CA LEU A 79 8.14 -3.98 4.45
C LEU A 79 6.91 -4.84 4.81
N LYS A 80 6.05 -5.11 3.82
CA LYS A 80 4.87 -5.99 3.98
C LYS A 80 5.22 -7.42 4.39
N ARG A 81 6.31 -7.99 3.87
CA ARG A 81 6.76 -9.34 4.28
C ARG A 81 7.13 -9.39 5.77
N ALA A 82 7.69 -8.30 6.30
CA ALA A 82 8.05 -8.20 7.71
C ALA A 82 6.84 -8.02 8.63
N THR A 83 5.72 -7.47 8.14
CA THR A 83 4.53 -7.15 8.94
C THR A 83 3.34 -8.08 8.72
N ARG A 84 3.50 -9.16 7.94
CA ARG A 84 2.40 -10.06 7.54
C ARG A 84 1.72 -10.68 8.78
N ARG A 85 0.48 -10.27 9.07
CA ARG A 85 -0.34 -10.88 10.12
C ARG A 85 -1.38 -11.80 9.49
N ASN A 86 -1.36 -13.07 9.86
CA ASN A 86 -2.30 -14.03 9.31
C ASN A 86 -3.67 -13.86 9.99
N MET A 87 -4.57 -13.12 9.35
CA MET A 87 -5.95 -12.94 9.82
C MET A 87 -6.95 -13.61 8.88
N ASN A 88 -7.83 -14.41 9.48
CA ASN A 88 -8.88 -15.17 8.80
C ASN A 88 -10.17 -14.33 8.74
N ALA A 89 -10.28 -13.45 7.76
CA ALA A 89 -11.56 -12.92 7.27
C ALA A 89 -11.94 -13.64 5.98
N GLN A 90 -13.23 -13.84 5.74
CA GLN A 90 -13.69 -14.35 4.45
C GLN A 90 -13.53 -13.25 3.41
N THR A 91 -12.90 -13.60 2.29
CA THR A 91 -12.60 -12.65 1.21
C THR A 91 -13.14 -13.18 -0.11
N GLU A 92 -13.73 -12.30 -0.89
CA GLU A 92 -14.24 -12.57 -2.23
C GLU A 92 -13.72 -11.51 -3.20
N ASP A 93 -13.14 -11.94 -4.31
CA ASP A 93 -12.69 -11.06 -5.39
C ASP A 93 -13.77 -11.03 -6.48
N THR A 94 -14.16 -9.84 -6.88
CA THR A 94 -15.19 -9.62 -7.90
C THR A 94 -14.94 -8.29 -8.63
N GLU A 95 -15.83 -7.92 -9.52
CA GLU A 95 -15.76 -6.66 -10.27
C GLU A 95 -17.03 -5.85 -10.09
N ILE A 96 -16.87 -4.54 -9.91
CA ILE A 96 -17.96 -3.57 -9.86
C ILE A 96 -17.69 -2.52 -10.93
N ASN A 97 -18.57 -2.42 -11.93
CA ASN A 97 -18.39 -1.53 -13.09
C ASN A 97 -17.03 -1.72 -13.80
N ASN A 98 -16.58 -2.97 -13.96
CA ASN A 98 -15.27 -3.34 -14.53
C ASN A 98 -14.06 -2.86 -13.70
N VAL A 99 -14.26 -2.47 -12.45
CA VAL A 99 -13.19 -2.18 -11.49
C VAL A 99 -13.06 -3.39 -10.56
N PRO A 100 -11.88 -4.02 -10.47
CA PRO A 100 -11.66 -5.12 -9.53
C PRO A 100 -11.81 -4.64 -8.09
N VAL A 101 -12.50 -5.44 -7.28
CA VAL A 101 -12.67 -5.18 -5.86
C VAL A 101 -12.48 -6.47 -5.06
N ARG A 102 -12.06 -6.31 -3.80
CA ARG A 102 -12.08 -7.41 -2.82
C ARG A 102 -13.02 -7.06 -1.69
N ILE A 103 -13.97 -7.95 -1.44
CA ILE A 103 -14.95 -7.85 -0.37
C ILE A 103 -14.47 -8.66 0.81
N TYR A 104 -14.44 -8.05 1.98
CA TYR A 104 -14.06 -8.66 3.25
C TYR A 104 -15.29 -8.75 4.14
N ARG A 105 -15.63 -9.97 4.57
CA ARG A 105 -16.72 -10.22 5.51
C ARG A 105 -16.17 -10.65 6.85
N SER A 106 -16.64 -10.01 7.91
CA SER A 106 -16.38 -10.47 9.28
C SER A 106 -17.09 -11.81 9.49
N LYS A 107 -16.48 -12.71 10.28
CA LYS A 107 -17.13 -13.98 10.69
C LYS A 107 -18.43 -13.78 11.48
N GLN A 108 -18.68 -12.55 11.94
CA GLN A 108 -19.92 -12.18 12.63
C GLN A 108 -21.10 -12.01 11.67
N ILE A 109 -20.84 -11.91 10.35
CA ILE A 109 -21.85 -11.83 9.31
C ILE A 109 -22.14 -13.25 8.84
N ASP A 110 -23.37 -13.72 9.00
CA ASP A 110 -23.82 -14.98 8.42
C ASP A 110 -24.35 -14.71 7.01
N ASP A 111 -23.64 -15.18 5.98
CA ASP A 111 -24.04 -15.02 4.59
C ASP A 111 -25.43 -15.64 4.28
N LYS A 112 -25.92 -16.56 5.13
CA LYS A 112 -27.27 -17.15 4.98
C LYS A 112 -28.36 -16.21 5.46
N GLU A 113 -28.04 -15.25 6.33
CA GLU A 113 -28.98 -14.24 6.76
C GLU A 113 -29.09 -13.17 5.67
N LYS A 114 -30.31 -12.89 5.22
CA LYS A 114 -30.56 -11.85 4.20
C LYS A 114 -30.57 -10.43 4.80
N SER A 115 -29.90 -10.24 5.94
CA SER A 115 -29.79 -8.95 6.63
C SER A 115 -28.86 -8.01 5.85
N LEU A 116 -29.10 -6.70 5.98
CA LEU A 116 -28.25 -5.67 5.37
C LEU A 116 -27.28 -5.14 6.42
N HIS A 117 -26.01 -5.06 6.04
CA HIS A 117 -24.91 -4.69 6.93
C HIS A 117 -24.32 -3.33 6.53
N PRO A 118 -23.82 -2.56 7.50
CA PRO A 118 -23.05 -1.37 7.19
C PRO A 118 -21.75 -1.74 6.48
N ALA A 119 -21.23 -0.81 5.67
CA ALA A 119 -20.07 -1.07 4.83
C ALA A 119 -19.02 0.04 4.88
N ILE A 120 -17.77 -0.35 4.63
CA ILE A 120 -16.64 0.55 4.42
C ILE A 120 -16.13 0.36 3.00
N ILE A 121 -16.13 1.41 2.19
CA ILE A 121 -15.43 1.41 0.90
C ILE A 121 -14.02 1.96 1.15
N TYR A 122 -13.02 1.15 0.88
CA TYR A 122 -11.62 1.43 1.17
C TYR A 122 -10.83 1.71 -0.10
N TYR A 123 -10.20 2.88 -0.15
CA TYR A 123 -9.25 3.28 -1.19
C TYR A 123 -7.84 3.16 -0.65
N HIS A 124 -7.05 2.28 -1.26
CA HIS A 124 -5.70 2.07 -0.80
C HIS A 124 -4.81 3.29 -1.07
N GLY A 125 -3.82 3.54 -0.23
CA GLY A 125 -2.81 4.56 -0.47
C GLY A 125 -1.79 4.16 -1.53
N GLY A 126 -0.90 5.12 -1.83
CA GLY A 126 0.22 4.93 -2.75
C GLY A 126 0.38 6.02 -3.82
N GLY A 127 -0.16 7.21 -3.59
CA GLY A 127 0.03 8.37 -4.46
C GLY A 127 -0.64 8.26 -5.83
N PHE A 128 -1.63 7.37 -6.00
CA PHE A 128 -2.22 6.98 -7.29
C PHE A 128 -1.27 6.31 -8.30
N TYR A 129 -0.03 5.96 -7.92
CA TYR A 129 0.91 5.24 -8.79
C TYR A 129 1.45 3.94 -8.16
N MET A 130 1.03 3.66 -6.93
CA MET A 130 1.37 2.47 -6.15
C MET A 130 0.18 2.02 -5.30
N GLY A 131 0.30 0.84 -4.73
CA GLY A 131 -0.75 0.20 -3.96
C GLY A 131 -1.43 -0.92 -4.76
N SER A 132 -2.28 -1.66 -4.06
CA SER A 132 -3.15 -2.71 -4.60
C SER A 132 -3.94 -3.35 -3.46
N LEU A 133 -4.93 -4.17 -3.79
CA LEU A 133 -5.64 -5.05 -2.85
C LEU A 133 -4.68 -5.83 -1.95
N GLU A 134 -3.57 -6.31 -2.52
CA GLU A 134 -2.58 -7.04 -1.75
C GLU A 134 -1.92 -6.15 -0.71
N THR A 135 -1.41 -4.99 -1.11
CA THR A 135 -0.66 -4.12 -0.19
C THR A 135 -1.46 -3.71 1.04
N HIS A 136 -2.78 -3.56 0.90
CA HIS A 136 -3.68 -3.11 1.97
C HIS A 136 -4.55 -4.24 2.55
N ASN A 137 -4.30 -5.49 2.17
CA ASN A 137 -5.09 -6.63 2.61
C ASN A 137 -5.17 -6.78 4.14
N ASP A 138 -4.08 -6.50 4.86
CA ASP A 138 -4.05 -6.72 6.31
C ASP A 138 -4.81 -5.61 7.06
N ILE A 139 -4.77 -4.37 6.58
CA ILE A 139 -5.52 -3.26 7.17
C ILE A 139 -7.02 -3.41 6.90
N THR A 140 -7.43 -3.79 5.69
CA THR A 140 -8.84 -4.02 5.34
C THR A 140 -9.43 -5.22 6.10
N LYS A 141 -8.68 -6.31 6.25
CA LYS A 141 -9.06 -7.43 7.14
C LYS A 141 -9.23 -6.99 8.60
N THR A 142 -8.31 -6.14 9.09
CA THR A 142 -8.40 -5.61 10.46
C THR A 142 -9.64 -4.75 10.62
N LEU A 143 -9.92 -3.86 9.66
CA LEU A 143 -11.12 -3.02 9.65
C LEU A 143 -12.40 -3.87 9.68
N ALA A 144 -12.51 -4.87 8.80
CA ALA A 144 -13.68 -5.76 8.78
C ALA A 144 -13.88 -6.47 10.12
N LYS A 145 -12.79 -6.98 10.71
CA LYS A 145 -12.84 -7.68 12.01
C LYS A 145 -13.24 -6.76 13.17
N LEU A 146 -12.65 -5.56 13.24
CA LEU A 146 -12.85 -4.65 14.37
C LEU A 146 -14.20 -3.94 14.32
N THR A 147 -14.67 -3.60 13.13
CA THR A 147 -15.95 -2.89 12.95
C THR A 147 -17.13 -3.84 12.82
N GLY A 148 -16.91 -5.08 12.39
CA GLY A 148 -17.99 -5.98 11.99
C GLY A 148 -18.67 -5.58 10.67
N PHE A 149 -18.14 -4.57 9.96
CA PHE A 149 -18.70 -4.08 8.71
C PHE A 149 -18.19 -4.91 7.54
N ILE A 150 -18.93 -4.88 6.44
CA ILE A 150 -18.42 -5.36 5.14
C ILE A 150 -17.38 -4.32 4.68
N VAL A 151 -16.17 -4.74 4.32
CA VAL A 151 -15.17 -3.84 3.74
C VAL A 151 -14.99 -4.16 2.27
N ILE A 152 -15.06 -3.16 1.41
CA ILE A 152 -14.88 -3.28 -0.04
C ILE A 152 -13.62 -2.50 -0.40
N SER A 153 -12.53 -3.20 -0.69
CA SER A 153 -11.29 -2.57 -1.15
C SER A 153 -11.32 -2.43 -2.67
N VAL A 154 -11.07 -1.22 -3.16
CA VAL A 154 -11.10 -0.91 -4.61
C VAL A 154 -9.69 -0.98 -5.19
N ASP A 155 -9.49 -1.77 -6.25
CA ASP A 155 -8.23 -1.86 -7.01
C ASP A 155 -8.27 -0.89 -8.19
N TYR A 156 -8.30 0.41 -7.87
CA TYR A 156 -8.42 1.46 -8.87
C TYR A 156 -7.18 1.54 -9.76
N ARG A 157 -7.36 1.98 -11.01
CA ARG A 157 -6.26 2.07 -11.98
C ARG A 157 -5.22 3.12 -11.58
N LEU A 158 -3.95 2.79 -11.80
CA LEU A 158 -2.80 3.58 -11.36
C LEU A 158 -2.09 4.30 -12.50
N ALA A 159 -1.52 5.46 -12.18
CA ALA A 159 -0.54 6.16 -13.00
C ALA A 159 0.82 5.43 -12.97
N PRO A 160 1.68 5.61 -13.99
CA PRO A 160 1.47 6.45 -15.19
C PRO A 160 0.62 5.81 -16.29
N GLU A 161 0.32 4.50 -16.22
CA GLU A 161 -0.43 3.78 -17.26
C GLU A 161 -1.85 4.33 -17.44
N HIS A 162 -2.45 4.76 -16.33
CA HIS A 162 -3.76 5.40 -16.28
C HIS A 162 -3.66 6.73 -15.52
N PRO A 163 -3.35 7.84 -16.22
CA PRO A 163 -3.19 9.13 -15.57
C PRO A 163 -4.52 9.65 -15.00
N PHE A 164 -4.42 10.67 -14.15
CA PHE A 164 -5.57 11.41 -13.65
C PHE A 164 -6.52 11.81 -14.80
N PRO A 165 -7.85 11.66 -14.66
CA PRO A 165 -8.61 11.29 -13.45
C PRO A 165 -8.93 9.79 -13.29
N THR A 166 -8.34 8.90 -14.09
CA THR A 166 -8.82 7.52 -14.26
C THR A 166 -9.04 6.73 -12.96
N GLY A 167 -8.07 6.72 -12.03
CA GLY A 167 -8.22 6.03 -10.75
C GLY A 167 -9.30 6.66 -9.85
N LEU A 168 -9.47 7.97 -9.90
CA LEU A 168 -10.53 8.67 -9.17
C LEU A 168 -11.92 8.32 -9.73
N ASP A 169 -12.03 8.24 -11.05
CA ASP A 169 -13.26 7.80 -11.72
C ASP A 169 -13.62 6.37 -11.32
N ASP A 170 -12.66 5.45 -11.25
CA ASP A 170 -12.89 4.08 -10.77
C ASP A 170 -13.47 4.06 -9.35
N CYS A 171 -12.84 4.81 -8.42
CA CYS A 171 -13.33 4.96 -7.05
C CYS A 171 -14.76 5.51 -6.99
N TYR A 172 -15.05 6.56 -7.77
CA TYR A 172 -16.36 7.17 -7.84
C TYR A 172 -17.41 6.20 -8.40
N GLN A 173 -17.11 5.48 -9.48
CA GLN A 173 -18.04 4.55 -10.12
C GLN A 173 -18.37 3.37 -9.21
N VAL A 174 -17.39 2.82 -8.49
CA VAL A 174 -17.63 1.77 -7.50
C VAL A 174 -18.50 2.29 -6.35
N THR A 175 -18.18 3.49 -5.83
CA THR A 175 -18.98 4.13 -4.78
C THR A 175 -20.42 4.27 -5.17
N LYS A 176 -20.66 4.93 -6.31
CA LYS A 176 -22.00 5.19 -6.83
C LYS A 176 -22.76 3.88 -7.03
N TYR A 177 -22.13 2.87 -7.61
CA TYR A 177 -22.76 1.57 -7.81
C TYR A 177 -23.17 0.91 -6.50
N LEU A 178 -22.36 1.03 -5.44
CA LEU A 178 -22.68 0.49 -4.12
C LEU A 178 -23.83 1.24 -3.42
N PHE A 179 -23.96 2.55 -3.63
CA PHE A 179 -25.14 3.29 -3.18
C PHE A 179 -26.42 2.86 -3.91
N ASP A 180 -26.33 2.61 -5.22
CA ASP A 180 -27.48 2.24 -6.05
C ASP A 180 -27.87 0.76 -5.92
N HIS A 181 -26.88 -0.13 -5.72
CA HIS A 181 -27.04 -1.59 -5.82
C HIS A 181 -26.48 -2.38 -4.63
N GLY A 182 -26.17 -1.72 -3.51
CA GLY A 182 -25.51 -2.32 -2.33
C GLY A 182 -26.20 -3.57 -1.79
N LYS A 183 -27.53 -3.67 -1.91
CA LYS A 183 -28.31 -4.85 -1.49
C LYS A 183 -27.83 -6.16 -2.13
N LYS A 184 -27.29 -6.13 -3.36
CA LYS A 184 -26.71 -7.30 -4.03
C LYS A 184 -25.50 -7.88 -3.27
N PHE A 185 -24.84 -7.06 -2.47
CA PHE A 185 -23.69 -7.43 -1.65
C PHE A 185 -24.05 -7.50 -0.15
N GLN A 186 -25.34 -7.52 0.21
CA GLN A 186 -25.84 -7.41 1.58
C GLN A 186 -25.42 -6.11 2.28
N ILE A 187 -25.24 -5.03 1.52
CA ILE A 187 -24.86 -3.72 2.05
C ILE A 187 -26.10 -2.86 2.24
N ASP A 188 -26.16 -2.21 3.40
CA ASP A 188 -27.09 -1.14 3.70
C ASP A 188 -26.55 0.18 3.16
N HIS A 189 -27.17 0.70 2.11
CA HIS A 189 -26.75 1.94 1.44
C HIS A 189 -26.88 3.21 2.30
N GLU A 190 -27.68 3.18 3.38
CA GLU A 190 -27.77 4.31 4.33
C GLU A 190 -26.61 4.31 5.33
N ARG A 191 -25.81 3.23 5.39
CA ARG A 191 -24.72 3.05 6.35
C ARG A 191 -23.40 2.69 5.66
N ILE A 192 -23.01 3.52 4.69
CA ILE A 192 -21.72 3.42 3.99
C ILE A 192 -20.74 4.46 4.55
N VAL A 193 -19.53 4.01 4.86
CA VAL A 193 -18.37 4.84 5.24
C VAL A 193 -17.34 4.78 4.12
N LEU A 194 -16.76 5.93 3.77
CA LEU A 194 -15.60 6.00 2.88
C LEU A 194 -14.33 6.09 3.73
N ALA A 195 -13.32 5.29 3.41
CA ALA A 195 -12.05 5.28 4.10
C ALA A 195 -10.88 5.12 3.12
N GLY A 196 -9.69 5.55 3.52
CA GLY A 196 -8.47 5.39 2.74
C GLY A 196 -7.29 6.03 3.44
N ASP A 197 -6.10 5.83 2.88
CA ASP A 197 -4.87 6.37 3.43
C ASP A 197 -4.02 7.07 2.36
N SER A 198 -3.46 8.23 2.70
CA SER A 198 -2.37 8.91 1.97
C SER A 198 -2.70 9.53 0.59
N ALA A 199 -3.50 8.92 -0.29
CA ALA A 199 -3.69 9.43 -1.67
C ALA A 199 -5.09 9.21 -2.23
#